data_AF-A0A3M1ZDK0-F1
#
_entry.id   AF-A0A3M1ZDK0-F1
#
_cell.length_a   1.000
_cell.length_b   1.000
_cell.length_c   1.000
_cell.angle_alpha   90.00
_cell.angle_beta   90.00
_cell.angle_gamma   90.00
#
_symmetry.space_group_name_H-M   'P 1'
#
loop_
_entity.id
_entity.type
_entity.pdbx_description
1 polymer ?
#
loop_
_entity_poly.entity_id
_entity_poly.type
_entity_poly.pdbx_seq_one_letter_code
_entity_poly.pdbx_strand_id
1 'polypeptide(L)'
;RVKFYGRLSRQGVRDLFHRSHVVLSASDFETFGITLIEALSCGRPIIATRSGGPQDFVTDEVGILVPKNNSAAMAEALRTIRENYTRYQPQALHDYVEARYSEAAIVQRLTELYEQAQASLG
;
A
#
# COMPACT_ATOMS: atom_id res chain seq x y z
N ARG A 1 -15.75 18.06 3.13
CA ARG A 1 -14.74 19.15 3.03
C ARG A 1 -13.52 18.61 2.27
N VAL A 2 -12.95 19.38 1.36
CA VAL A 2 -11.76 19.00 0.58
C VAL A 2 -10.65 19.99 0.89
N LYS A 3 -9.41 19.52 1.03
CA LYS A 3 -8.22 20.36 1.22
C LYS A 3 -7.12 19.93 0.27
N PHE A 4 -6.63 20.87 -0.53
CA PHE A 4 -5.48 20.68 -1.42
C PHE A 4 -4.23 21.19 -0.70
N TYR A 5 -3.25 20.31 -0.49
CA TYR A 5 -2.01 20.64 0.22
C TYR A 5 -0.87 21.11 -0.70
N GLY A 6 -1.02 20.95 -2.02
CA GLY A 6 0.05 21.23 -2.98
C GLY A 6 1.22 20.25 -2.83
N ARG A 7 2.41 20.69 -3.26
CA ARG A 7 3.64 19.91 -3.11
C ARG A 7 4.12 19.97 -1.66
N LEU A 8 4.42 18.81 -1.08
CA LEU A 8 4.96 18.69 0.26
C LEU A 8 6.37 18.07 0.23
N SER A 9 7.13 18.28 1.31
CA SER A 9 8.35 17.51 1.56
C SER A 9 7.99 16.06 1.89
N ARG A 10 8.97 15.15 1.82
CA ARG A 10 8.79 13.75 2.26
C ARG A 10 8.28 13.66 3.69
N GLN A 11 8.79 14.50 4.59
CA GLN A 11 8.30 14.59 5.96
C GLN A 11 6.84 15.05 6.02
N GLY A 12 6.47 16.07 5.24
CA GLY A 12 5.08 16.55 5.19
C GLY A 12 4.10 15.50 4.67
N VAL A 13 4.50 14.66 3.71
CA VAL A 13 3.69 13.53 3.25
C VAL A 13 3.52 12.48 4.36
N ARG A 14 4.61 12.10 5.05
CA ARG A 14 4.55 11.18 6.19
C ARG A 14 3.65 11.69 7.31
N ASP A 15 3.73 12.98 7.64
CA ASP A 15 2.88 13.59 8.66
C ASP A 15 1.40 13.55 8.25
N LEU A 16 1.09 13.68 6.96
CA LEU A 16 -0.27 13.50 6.45
C LEU A 16 -0.74 12.05 6.55
N PHE A 17 0.12 11.07 6.27
CA PHE A 17 -0.23 9.67 6.48
C PHE A 17 -0.58 9.41 7.95
N HIS A 18 0.27 9.81 8.90
CA HIS A 18 -0.01 9.62 10.33
C HIS A 18 -1.29 10.31 10.81
N ARG A 19 -1.66 11.43 10.20
CA ARG A 19 -2.90 12.16 10.51
C ARG A 19 -4.13 11.64 9.78
N SER A 20 -3.97 10.66 8.90
CA SER A 20 -5.05 10.06 8.13
C SER A 20 -5.49 8.73 8.76
N HIS A 21 -6.75 8.38 8.55
CA HIS A 21 -7.26 7.06 8.96
C HIS A 21 -7.03 6.02 7.85
N VAL A 22 -7.09 6.43 6.59
CA VAL A 22 -7.00 5.56 5.41
C VAL A 22 -6.39 6.35 4.26
N VAL A 23 -5.61 5.69 3.41
CA VAL A 23 -5.07 6.26 2.17
C VAL A 23 -5.72 5.53 0.99
N LEU A 24 -6.18 6.27 -0.02
CA LEU A 24 -6.82 5.68 -1.18
C LEU A 24 -6.18 6.15 -2.48
N SER A 25 -6.06 5.22 -3.43
CA SER A 25 -5.66 5.50 -4.81
C SER A 25 -6.79 5.11 -5.77
N ALA A 26 -7.25 6.08 -6.54
CA ALA A 26 -8.27 5.90 -7.57
C ALA A 26 -7.66 5.83 -8.99
N SER A 27 -6.37 5.50 -9.11
CA SER A 27 -5.65 5.48 -10.39
C SER A 27 -6.30 4.55 -11.42
N ASP A 28 -6.32 4.96 -12.69
CA ASP A 28 -6.74 4.08 -13.79
C ASP A 28 -5.67 3.05 -14.13
N PHE A 29 -4.40 3.39 -13.92
CA PHE A 29 -3.25 2.52 -14.12
C PHE A 29 -2.20 2.82 -13.07
N GLU A 30 -1.66 1.77 -12.45
CA GLU A 30 -0.65 1.85 -11.41
C GLU A 30 0.35 0.71 -11.61
N THR A 31 1.63 1.02 -11.74
CA THR A 31 2.65 -0.01 -12.00
C THR A 31 2.92 -0.84 -10.76
N PHE A 32 3.20 -0.19 -9.64
CA PHE A 32 3.46 -0.87 -8.37
C PHE A 32 2.65 -0.26 -7.22
N GLY A 33 2.54 1.06 -7.09
CA GLY A 33 1.82 1.68 -5.98
C GLY A 33 2.69 2.00 -4.76
N ILE A 34 3.88 2.57 -4.98
CA ILE A 34 4.81 2.99 -3.91
C ILE A 34 4.10 3.84 -2.82
N THR A 35 3.24 4.78 -3.21
CA THR A 35 2.48 5.61 -2.26
C THR A 35 1.63 4.80 -1.29
N LEU A 36 1.09 3.65 -1.73
CA LEU A 36 0.30 2.76 -0.89
C LEU A 36 1.20 1.94 0.05
N ILE A 37 2.37 1.53 -0.41
CA ILE A 37 3.41 0.89 0.43
C ILE A 37 3.91 1.86 1.51
N GLU A 38 4.13 3.13 1.17
CA GLU A 38 4.49 4.18 2.13
C GLU A 38 3.37 4.45 3.15
N ALA A 39 2.10 4.36 2.75
CA ALA A 39 0.97 4.49 3.66
C ALA A 39 0.91 3.31 4.64
N LEU A 40 1.07 2.08 4.15
CA LEU A 40 1.12 0.87 4.96
C LEU A 40 2.30 0.87 5.93
N SER A 41 3.49 1.32 5.49
CA SER A 41 4.66 1.47 6.38
C SER A 41 4.45 2.51 7.48
N CYS A 42 3.56 3.49 7.27
CA CYS A 42 3.08 4.43 8.29
C CYS A 42 1.89 3.89 9.12
N GLY A 43 1.58 2.60 8.99
CA GLY A 43 0.50 1.93 9.72
C GLY A 43 -0.90 2.39 9.30
N ARG A 44 -1.10 2.75 8.03
CA ARG A 44 -2.40 3.19 7.50
C ARG A 44 -2.99 2.17 6.54
N PRO A 45 -4.23 1.70 6.76
CA PRO A 45 -4.89 0.82 5.81
C PRO A 45 -5.14 1.56 4.50
N ILE A 46 -5.25 0.78 3.41
CA ILE A 46 -5.32 1.33 2.06
C ILE A 46 -6.57 0.89 1.29
N ILE A 47 -6.96 1.71 0.32
CA ILE A 47 -7.94 1.32 -0.71
C ILE A 47 -7.33 1.61 -2.07
N ALA A 48 -7.45 0.68 -3.01
CA ALA A 48 -6.96 0.90 -4.36
C ALA A 48 -7.94 0.38 -5.40
N THR A 49 -7.98 1.03 -6.56
CA THR A 49 -8.58 0.44 -7.75
C THR A 49 -7.78 -0.78 -8.21
N ARG A 50 -8.45 -1.76 -8.81
CA ARG A 50 -7.81 -2.88 -9.53
C ARG A 50 -7.08 -2.38 -10.79
N SER A 51 -5.89 -1.81 -10.61
CA SER A 51 -5.22 -0.96 -11.60
C SER A 51 -3.83 -1.43 -12.04
N GLY A 52 -3.44 -2.66 -11.71
CA GLY A 52 -2.10 -3.20 -11.96
C GLY A 52 -1.46 -3.61 -10.65
N GLY A 53 -0.32 -3.01 -10.32
CA GLY A 53 0.51 -3.32 -9.15
C GLY A 53 -0.20 -3.45 -7.80
N PRO A 54 -1.21 -2.62 -7.46
CA PRO A 54 -1.95 -2.79 -6.21
C PRO A 54 -2.56 -4.18 -6.02
N GLN A 55 -2.85 -4.90 -7.11
CA GLN A 55 -3.41 -6.25 -7.04
C GLN A 55 -2.41 -7.28 -6.51
N ASP A 56 -1.11 -6.99 -6.55
CA ASP A 56 -0.06 -7.91 -6.14
C ASP A 56 0.13 -7.96 -4.61
N PHE A 57 -0.36 -6.94 -3.89
CA PHE A 57 -0.10 -6.82 -2.45
C PHE A 57 -1.28 -6.34 -1.61
N VAL A 58 -2.37 -5.84 -2.20
CA VAL A 58 -3.55 -5.47 -1.42
C VAL A 58 -4.34 -6.73 -1.08
N THR A 59 -4.31 -7.10 0.19
CA THR A 59 -5.11 -8.17 0.81
C THR A 59 -6.12 -7.58 1.79
N ASP A 60 -7.09 -8.39 2.24
CA ASP A 60 -8.10 -7.98 3.23
C ASP A 60 -7.49 -7.55 4.58
N GLU A 61 -6.28 -8.02 4.88
CA GLU A 61 -5.50 -7.69 6.08
C GLU A 61 -4.99 -6.24 6.06
N VAL A 62 -4.74 -5.70 4.86
CA VAL A 62 -4.08 -4.40 4.68
C VAL A 62 -4.96 -3.35 4.02
N GLY A 63 -6.02 -3.77 3.33
CA GLY A 63 -6.84 -2.85 2.56
C GLY A 63 -8.00 -3.49 1.81
N ILE A 64 -8.48 -2.79 0.79
CA ILE A 64 -9.58 -3.24 -0.08
C ILE A 64 -9.28 -2.85 -1.54
N LEU A 65 -9.51 -3.78 -2.46
CA LEU A 65 -9.48 -3.52 -3.91
C LEU A 65 -10.88 -3.26 -4.45
N VAL A 66 -11.05 -2.16 -5.19
CA VAL A 66 -12.32 -1.76 -5.81
C VAL A 66 -12.23 -1.75 -7.35
N PRO A 67 -13.35 -1.89 -8.07
CA PRO A 67 -13.36 -1.69 -9.53
C PRO A 67 -12.95 -0.26 -9.92
N LYS A 68 -12.31 -0.11 -11.09
CA LYS A 68 -12.07 1.22 -11.69
C LYS A 68 -13.39 1.92 -11.99
N ASN A 69 -13.38 3.26 -12.01
CA ASN A 69 -14.54 4.09 -12.37
C ASN A 69 -15.82 3.79 -11.56
N ASN A 70 -15.68 3.28 -10.33
CA ASN A 70 -16.80 2.96 -9.45
C ASN A 70 -16.67 3.70 -8.12
N SER A 71 -17.16 4.94 -8.09
CA SER A 71 -17.15 5.78 -6.89
C SER A 71 -18.02 5.22 -5.77
N ALA A 72 -19.08 4.48 -6.09
CA ALA A 72 -19.93 3.83 -5.10
C ALA A 72 -19.19 2.72 -4.35
N ALA A 73 -18.43 1.88 -5.06
CA ALA A 73 -17.58 0.86 -4.47
C ALA A 73 -16.45 1.46 -3.61
N MET A 74 -15.83 2.56 -4.08
CA MET A 74 -14.83 3.28 -3.30
C MET A 74 -15.40 3.85 -2.00
N ALA A 75 -16.60 4.46 -2.07
CA ALA A 75 -17.29 4.99 -0.89
C ALA A 75 -17.67 3.88 0.08
N GLU A 76 -18.08 2.72 -0.42
CA GLU A 76 -18.40 1.57 0.41
C GLU A 76 -17.17 0.99 1.11
N ALA A 77 -16.05 0.82 0.38
CA ALA A 77 -14.79 0.42 0.98
C ALA A 77 -14.35 1.36 2.12
N LEU A 78 -14.54 2.67 1.95
CA LEU A 78 -14.30 3.65 3.03
C LEU A 78 -15.21 3.45 4.24
N ARG A 79 -16.49 3.06 4.06
CA ARG A 79 -17.36 2.71 5.18
C ARG A 79 -16.89 1.45 5.88
N THR A 80 -16.61 0.40 5.10
CA THR A 80 -16.15 -0.89 5.62
C THR A 80 -14.88 -0.72 6.46
N ILE A 81 -13.89 0.03 5.98
CA ILE A 81 -12.68 0.31 6.76
C ILE A 81 -13.00 1.10 8.03
N ARG A 82 -13.86 2.11 7.95
CA ARG A 82 -14.23 2.93 9.12
C ARG A 82 -14.92 2.09 10.20
N GLU A 83 -15.84 1.23 9.82
CA GLU A 83 -16.60 0.38 10.75
C GLU A 83 -15.74 -0.72 11.37
N ASN A 84 -14.72 -1.17 10.66
CA ASN A 84 -13.81 -2.23 11.10
C ASN A 84 -12.41 -1.69 11.43
N TYR A 85 -12.27 -0.39 11.70
CA TYR A 85 -10.95 0.26 11.73
C TYR A 85 -9.98 -0.39 12.71
N THR A 86 -10.49 -0.88 13.85
CA THR A 86 -9.72 -1.55 14.90
C THR A 86 -9.07 -2.86 14.46
N ARG A 87 -9.52 -3.47 13.35
CA ARG A 87 -8.85 -4.67 12.79
C ARG A 87 -7.48 -4.35 12.21
N TYR A 88 -7.28 -3.12 11.75
CA TYR A 88 -6.06 -2.66 11.11
C TYR A 88 -5.08 -2.18 12.17
N GLN A 89 -4.31 -3.13 12.73
CA GLN A 89 -3.28 -2.81 13.71
C GLN A 89 -2.11 -2.11 13.01
N PRO A 90 -1.74 -0.87 13.38
CA PRO A 90 -0.69 -0.12 12.68
C PRO A 90 0.64 -0.88 12.57
N GLN A 91 1.02 -1.60 13.63
CA GLN A 91 2.23 -2.41 13.62
C GLN A 91 2.15 -3.57 12.62
N ALA A 92 1.02 -4.27 12.54
CA ALA A 92 0.85 -5.37 11.60
C ALA A 92 0.89 -4.90 10.14
N LEU A 93 0.36 -3.71 9.84
CA LEU A 93 0.45 -3.10 8.51
C LEU A 93 1.90 -2.73 8.15
N HIS A 94 2.64 -2.20 9.11
CA HIS A 94 4.06 -1.91 8.95
C HIS A 94 4.85 -3.20 8.72
N ASP A 95 4.68 -4.20 9.57
CA ASP A 95 5.36 -5.49 9.49
C ASP A 95 5.07 -6.22 8.17
N TYR A 96 3.83 -6.11 7.67
CA TYR A 96 3.46 -6.66 6.36
C TYR A 96 4.35 -6.13 5.24
N VAL A 97 4.61 -4.82 5.24
CA VAL A 97 5.47 -4.15 4.25
C VAL A 97 6.93 -4.41 4.54
N GLU A 98 7.37 -4.32 5.79
CA GLU A 98 8.76 -4.54 6.18
C GLU A 98 9.24 -5.93 5.76
N ALA A 99 8.43 -6.97 5.98
CA ALA A 99 8.75 -8.34 5.60
C ALA A 99 8.82 -8.55 4.07
N ARG A 100 8.17 -7.69 3.27
CA ARG A 100 8.00 -7.89 1.82
C ARG A 100 8.72 -6.89 0.95
N TYR A 101 9.03 -5.69 1.45
CA TYR A 101 9.49 -4.56 0.64
C TYR A 101 10.56 -3.71 1.35
N SER A 102 11.03 -4.11 2.52
CA SER A 102 12.22 -3.51 3.12
C SER A 102 13.44 -3.71 2.22
N GLU A 103 14.45 -2.87 2.40
CA GLU A 103 15.74 -3.03 1.75
C GLU A 103 16.31 -4.43 2.01
N ALA A 104 16.27 -4.90 3.26
CA ALA A 104 16.71 -6.24 3.63
C ALA A 104 15.96 -7.34 2.86
N ALA A 105 14.62 -7.27 2.82
CA ALA A 105 13.80 -8.27 2.12
C ALA A 105 14.00 -8.26 0.60
N ILE A 106 14.28 -7.08 0.01
CA ILE A 106 14.57 -6.95 -1.42
C ILE A 106 15.97 -7.48 -1.73
N VAL A 107 16.97 -7.07 -0.96
CA VAL A 107 18.37 -7.53 -1.12
C VAL A 107 18.45 -9.04 -1.01
N GLN A 108 17.83 -9.64 0.01
CA GLN A 108 17.82 -11.09 0.19
C GLN A 108 17.28 -11.82 -1.06
N ARG A 109 16.10 -11.44 -1.55
CA ARG A 109 15.47 -12.10 -2.71
C ARG A 109 16.28 -11.91 -4.00
N LEU A 110 16.88 -10.73 -4.19
CA LEU A 110 17.74 -10.47 -5.35
C LEU A 110 19.02 -11.32 -5.29
N THR A 111 19.64 -11.44 -4.11
CA THR A 111 20.81 -12.29 -3.91
C THR A 111 20.48 -13.75 -4.19
N GLU A 112 19.39 -14.28 -3.62
CA GLU A 112 18.95 -15.66 -3.86
C GLU A 112 18.70 -15.93 -5.34
N LEU A 113 18.08 -14.99 -6.06
CA LEU A 113 17.86 -15.11 -7.51
C LEU A 113 19.18 -15.16 -8.30
N TYR A 114 20.16 -14.31 -7.94
CA TYR A 114 21.45 -14.32 -8.61
C TYR A 114 22.24 -15.60 -8.33
N GLU A 115 22.20 -16.11 -7.11
CA GLU A 115 22.84 -17.39 -6.76
C GLU A 115 22.22 -18.57 -7.54
N GLN A 116 20.89 -18.61 -7.66
CA GLN A 116 20.18 -19.62 -8.46
C GLN A 116 20.56 -19.54 -9.95
N ALA A 117 20.60 -18.33 -10.51
CA ALA A 117 20.97 -18.13 -11.90
C ALA A 117 22.41 -18.60 -12.18
N GLN A 118 23.35 -18.31 -11.27
CA GLN A 118 24.73 -18.79 -11.36
C GLN A 118 24.81 -20.32 -11.29
N ALA A 119 24.08 -20.95 -10.38
CA ALA A 119 24.05 -22.40 -10.24
C ALA A 119 23.47 -23.11 -11.47
N SER A 120 22.54 -22.48 -12.20
CA SER A 120 21.93 -23.05 -13.41
C SER A 120 22.79 -22.96 -14.68
N LEU A 121 23.89 -22.20 -14.63
CA LEU A 121 24.81 -22.00 -15.75
C LEU A 121 26.04 -22.94 -15.72
N GLY A 122 26.23 -23.68 -14.63
CA GLY A 122 27.28 -24.69 -14.48
C GLY A 122 26.75 -26.11 -14.67
#